data_AF-A0A8X8L856-F1
#
_entry.id   AF-A0A8X8L856-F1
#
_cell.length_a   1.000
_cell.length_b   1.000
_cell.length_c   1.000
_cell.angle_alpha   90.00
_cell.angle_beta   90.00
_cell.angle_gamma   90.00
#
_symmetry.space_group_name_H-M   'P 1'
#
loop_
_entity.id
_entity.type
_entity.pdbx_description
1 polymer ?
#
loop_
_entity_poly.entity_id
_entity_poly.type
_entity_poly.pdbx_seq_one_letter_code
_entity_poly.pdbx_strand_id
1 'polypeptide(L)' 'MARPNLFPAADIGLRNALQKLEQLEKRPTPEECREWVKPYADWASYITIYLWGSLD' A
#
# COMPACT_ATOMS: atom_id res chain seq x y z
N MET A 1 8.73 16.52 -12.36
CA MET A 1 7.38 16.33 -11.79
C MET A 1 7.38 15.05 -10.97
N ALA A 2 7.69 15.15 -9.67
CA ALA A 2 7.49 14.02 -8.76
C ALA A 2 5.98 13.83 -8.60
N ARG A 3 5.45 12.62 -8.83
CA ARG A 3 4.04 12.31 -8.58
C ARG A 3 3.87 12.12 -7.08
N PRO A 4 3.37 13.11 -6.31
CA PRO A 4 3.47 13.08 -4.84
C PRO A 4 2.52 12.05 -4.20
N ASN A 5 1.59 11.51 -4.98
CA ASN A 5 0.48 10.68 -4.50
C ASN A 5 0.41 9.35 -5.26
N LEU A 6 1.55 8.68 -5.45
CA LEU A 6 1.55 7.33 -6.01
C LEU A 6 1.93 6.33 -4.93
N PHE A 7 0.93 5.61 -4.44
CA PHE A 7 1.17 4.39 -3.67
C PHE A 7 1.98 3.41 -4.52
N PRO A 8 3.14 2.90 -4.06
CA PRO A 8 3.95 1.94 -4.81
C PRO A 8 3.30 0.55 -4.80
N ALA A 9 2.17 0.40 -5.50
CA ALA A 9 1.39 -0.83 -5.52
C ALA A 9 2.13 -2.06 -6.08
N ALA A 10 3.26 -1.85 -6.78
CA ALA A 10 4.13 -2.92 -7.27
C ALA A 10 5.16 -3.39 -6.23
N ASP A 11 5.36 -2.64 -5.14
CA ASP A 11 6.35 -2.96 -4.11
C ASP A 11 5.92 -4.19 -3.30
N ILE A 12 6.81 -5.18 -3.22
CA ILE A 12 6.52 -6.46 -2.56
C ILE A 12 6.38 -6.26 -1.03
N GLY A 13 7.17 -5.35 -0.45
CA GLY A 13 7.12 -5.06 0.98
C GLY A 13 5.79 -4.44 1.39
N LEU A 14 5.34 -3.42 0.67
CA LEU A 14 4.03 -2.79 0.93
C LEU A 14 2.86 -3.73 0.70
N ARG A 15 2.93 -4.59 -0.31
CA ARG A 15 1.91 -5.63 -0.54
C ARG A 15 1.86 -6.65 0.59
N ASN A 16 3.01 -7.02 1.16
CA ASN A 16 3.07 -7.89 2.34
C ASN A 16 2.54 -7.19 3.60
N ALA A 17 2.89 -5.91 3.79
CA ALA A 17 2.38 -5.11 4.88
C ALA A 17 0.85 -4.99 4.81
N LEU A 18 0.31 -4.69 3.63
CA LEU A 18 -1.13 -4.60 3.39
C LEU A 18 -1.82 -5.95 3.61
N GLN A 19 -1.20 -7.05 3.15
CA GLN A 19 -1.70 -8.40 3.41
C GLN A 19 -1.82 -8.67 4.92
N LYS A 20 -0.80 -8.32 5.71
CA LYS A 20 -0.82 -8.48 7.17
C LYS A 20 -1.86 -7.58 7.83
N LEU A 21 -1.94 -6.32 7.42
CA LEU A 21 -2.86 -5.32 7.97
C LEU A 21 -4.33 -5.74 7.78
N GLU A 22 -4.68 -6.16 6.58
CA GLU A 22 -6.04 -6.56 6.20
C GLU A 22 -6.30 -8.06 6.44
N GLN A 23 -5.34 -8.78 7.02
CA GLN A 23 -5.40 -10.23 7.30
C GLN A 23 -5.81 -11.07 6.08
N LEU A 24 -5.32 -10.69 4.89
CA LEU A 24 -5.66 -11.36 3.64
C LEU A 24 -4.97 -12.71 3.53
N GLU A 25 -5.72 -13.74 3.16
CA GLU A 25 -5.20 -15.10 2.95
C GLU A 25 -4.12 -15.14 1.85
N LYS A 26 -4.23 -14.24 0.86
CA LYS A 26 -3.30 -14.13 -0.26
C LYS A 26 -2.78 -12.71 -0.40
N ARG A 27 -1.55 -12.59 -0.90
CA ARG A 27 -0.94 -11.28 -1.19
C ARG A 27 -1.79 -10.54 -2.22
N PRO A 28 -2.27 -9.32 -1.93
CA PRO A 28 -3.05 -8.55 -2.89
C PRO A 28 -2.21 -8.24 -4.14
N THR A 29 -2.86 -8.20 -5.29
CA THR A 29 -2.28 -7.78 -6.56
C THR A 29 -2.01 -6.27 -6.55
N PRO A 30 -1.15 -5.77 -7.47
CA PRO A 30 -0.95 -4.32 -7.62
C PRO A 30 -2.25 -3.56 -7.94
N GLU A 31 -3.23 -4.20 -8.56
CA GLU A 31 -4.52 -3.60 -8.89
C GLU A 31 -5.41 -3.51 -7.66
N GLU A 32 -5.51 -4.57 -6.86
CA GLU A 32 -6.23 -4.54 -5.58
C GLU A 32 -5.64 -3.52 -4.61
N CYS A 33 -4.31 -3.41 -4.56
CA CYS A 33 -3.64 -2.39 -3.74
C CYS A 33 -3.99 -0.96 -4.20
N ARG A 34 -4.08 -0.74 -5.53
CA ARG A 34 -4.49 0.55 -6.08
C ARG A 34 -5.93 0.89 -5.75
N GLU A 35 -6.85 -0.08 -5.85
CA GLU A 35 -8.25 0.14 -5.48
C GLU A 35 -8.42 0.35 -3.98
N TRP A 36 -7.65 -0.34 -3.14
CA TRP A 36 -7.66 -0.15 -1.68
C TRP A 36 -7.18 1.24 -1.27
N VAL A 37 -6.12 1.76 -1.92
CA VAL A 37 -5.55 3.08 -1.58
C VAL A 37 -6.31 4.24 -2.22
N LYS A 38 -7.12 3.99 -3.25
CA LYS A 38 -7.91 4.98 -3.99
C LYS A 38 -8.77 5.90 -3.10
N PRO A 39 -9.54 5.40 -2.11
CA PRO A 39 -10.26 6.28 -1.17
C PRO A 39 -9.33 7.14 -0.30
N TYR A 40 -8.05 6.78 -0.20
CA TYR A 40 -7.05 7.47 0.60
C TYR A 40 -5.95 8.12 -0.25
N ALA A 41 -6.25 8.46 -1.51
CA ALA A 41 -5.26 8.94 -2.47
C ALA A 41 -4.48 10.18 -1.98
N ASP A 42 -5.15 11.09 -1.25
CA ASP A 42 -4.51 12.27 -0.63
C ASP A 42 -3.57 11.92 0.53
N TRP A 43 -3.70 10.73 1.10
CA TRP A 43 -2.91 10.20 2.22
C TRP A 43 -1.96 9.08 1.79
N ALA A 44 -1.81 8.81 0.48
CA ALA A 44 -1.04 7.69 -0.04
C ALA A 44 0.43 7.68 0.46
N SER A 45 1.03 8.86 0.62
CA SER A 45 2.37 9.01 1.20
C SER A 45 2.44 8.59 2.66
N TYR A 46 1.43 8.95 3.47
CA TYR A 46 1.35 8.55 4.88
C TYR A 46 1.13 7.04 5.04
N ILE A 47 0.25 6.47 4.20
CA ILE A 47 0.00 5.03 4.17
C ILE A 47 1.28 4.25 3.83
N THR A 48 2.06 4.75 2.88
CA THR A 48 3.34 4.11 2.50
C THR A 48 4.31 4.05 3.69
N ILE A 49 4.45 5.15 4.43
CA ILE A 49 5.30 5.20 5.63
C ILE A 49 4.78 4.27 6.72
N TYR A 50 3.47 4.28 6.98
CA TYR A 50 2.83 3.42 7.97
C TYR A 50 3.02 1.93 7.65
N LEU A 51 2.77 1.53 6.41
CA LEU A 51 2.94 0.15 5.97
C LEU A 51 4.39 -0.31 6.07
N TRP A 52 5.37 0.54 5.72
CA TRP A 52 6.78 0.21 5.96
C TRP A 52 7.11 0.05 7.44
N GLY A 53 6.57 0.89 8.32
CA GLY A 53 6.73 0.75 9.77
C GLY A 53 6.09 -0.52 10.36
N SER A 54 5.07 -1.06 9.70
CA SER A 54 4.40 -2.31 10.13
C SER A 54 5.13 -3.61 9.78
N LEU A 55 6.26 -3.51 9.07
CA LEU A 55 7.06 -4.67 8.67
C LEU A 55 8.10 -5.11 9.71
N ASP A 56 8.24 -4.35 10.82
CA ASP A 56 9.09 -4.69 11.97
C ASP A 56 8.60 -5.96 12.70
#